data_AF-A0A3D4NSV9-F1
#
_entry.id   AF-A0A3D4NSV9-F1
#
_cell.length_a   1.000
_cell.length_b   1.000
_cell.length_c   1.000
_cell.angle_alpha   90.00
_cell.angle_beta   90.00
_cell.angle_gamma   90.00
#
_symmetry.space_group_name_H-M   'P 1'
#
loop_
_entity.id
_entity.type
_entity.pdbx_description
1 polymer ?
#
loop_
_entity_poly.entity_id
_entity_poly.type
_entity_poly.pdbx_seq_one_letter_code
_entity_poly.pdbx_strand_id
1 'polypeptide(L)'
;VLKALGAELVLTEPAKGMKGAIEKATEIVASDPSAYFMPAQFDNPANPAIHEKTTGPEIWNDTDGAVDVLVAGVGTGGTITGVSRYIKNTQGKPIISVAVEPVSSPVITQALAGEEIKPSPHKIQGI
;
A
#
# COMPACT_ATOMS: atom_id res chain seq x y z
N VAL A 1 12.19 13.35 -10.09
CA VAL A 1 12.90 12.67 -8.98
C VAL A 1 13.49 11.34 -9.43
N LEU A 2 12.70 10.34 -9.85
CA LEU A 2 13.20 9.00 -10.23
C LEU A 2 14.37 9.01 -11.23
N LYS A 3 14.24 9.71 -12.37
CA LYS A 3 15.33 9.86 -13.35
C LYS A 3 16.60 10.50 -12.76
N ALA A 4 16.44 11.46 -11.84
CA ALA A 4 17.58 12.11 -11.19
C ALA A 4 18.31 11.18 -10.21
N LEU A 5 17.62 10.15 -9.69
CA LEU A 5 18.21 9.07 -8.89
C LEU A 5 18.78 7.94 -9.75
N GLY A 6 18.80 8.08 -11.08
CA GLY A 6 19.35 7.08 -12.01
C GLY A 6 18.37 5.98 -12.42
N ALA A 7 17.09 6.07 -12.06
CA ALA A 7 16.10 5.07 -12.48
C ALA A 7 15.76 5.20 -13.97
N GLU A 8 15.72 4.07 -14.66
CA GLU A 8 15.10 3.96 -15.98
C GLU A 8 13.57 3.98 -15.85
N LEU A 9 12.90 4.79 -16.68
CA LEU A 9 11.44 4.87 -16.68
C LEU A 9 10.87 4.21 -17.94
N VAL A 10 10.16 3.11 -17.73
CA VAL A 10 9.32 2.47 -18.75
C VAL A 10 7.89 2.96 -18.57
N LEU A 11 7.39 3.74 -19.53
CA LEU A 11 6.02 4.25 -19.52
C LEU A 11 5.07 3.24 -20.18
N THR A 12 3.95 2.96 -19.54
CA THR A 12 2.90 2.08 -20.05
C THR A 12 1.68 2.87 -20.53
N GLU A 13 0.75 2.18 -21.21
CA GLU A 13 -0.47 2.78 -21.74
C GLU A 13 -1.37 3.33 -20.60
N PRO A 14 -1.72 4.63 -20.60
CA PRO A 14 -2.49 5.24 -19.51
C PRO A 14 -3.85 4.58 -19.26
N ALA A 15 -4.52 4.11 -20.31
CA ALA A 15 -5.84 3.47 -20.23
C ALA A 15 -5.82 2.17 -19.40
N LYS A 16 -4.67 1.49 -19.31
CA LYS A 16 -4.53 0.25 -18.53
C LYS A 16 -4.20 0.50 -17.05
N GLY A 17 -3.90 1.73 -16.67
CA GLY A 17 -3.58 2.13 -15.30
C GLY A 17 -2.53 1.26 -14.62
N MET A 18 -2.69 1.02 -13.31
CA MET A 18 -1.77 0.21 -12.51
C MET A 18 -1.68 -1.24 -13.00
N LYS A 19 -2.79 -1.82 -13.50
CA LYS A 19 -2.79 -3.18 -14.05
C LYS A 19 -1.80 -3.31 -15.21
N GLY A 20 -1.80 -2.35 -16.14
CA GLY A 20 -0.84 -2.33 -17.25
C GLY A 20 0.60 -2.15 -16.79
N ALA A 21 0.85 -1.37 -15.73
CA ALA A 21 2.18 -1.24 -15.14
C ALA A 21 2.68 -2.56 -14.52
N ILE A 22 1.81 -3.29 -13.81
CA ILE A 22 2.13 -4.61 -13.23
C ILE A 22 2.38 -5.66 -14.31
N GLU A 23 1.56 -5.67 -15.36
CA GLU A 23 1.75 -6.56 -16.52
C GLU A 23 3.13 -6.32 -17.16
N LYS A 24 3.50 -5.06 -17.40
CA LYS A 24 4.81 -4.73 -17.98
C LYS A 24 5.98 -5.07 -17.06
N ALA A 25 5.85 -4.81 -15.75
CA ALA A 25 6.88 -5.18 -14.78
C ALA A 25 7.08 -6.70 -14.71
N THR A 26 5.99 -7.47 -14.77
CA THR A 26 6.05 -8.93 -14.83
C THR A 26 6.73 -9.43 -16.10
N GLU A 27 6.44 -8.81 -17.25
CA GLU A 27 7.11 -9.13 -18.53
C GLU A 27 8.63 -8.90 -18.45
N ILE A 28 9.07 -7.78 -17.88
CA ILE A 28 10.49 -7.46 -17.71
C ILE A 28 11.17 -8.51 -16.83
N VAL A 29 10.57 -8.85 -15.70
CA VAL A 29 11.13 -9.85 -14.78
C VAL A 29 11.19 -11.23 -15.44
N ALA A 30 10.19 -11.61 -16.23
CA ALA A 30 10.18 -12.86 -16.98
C ALA A 30 11.23 -12.89 -18.11
N SER A 31 11.64 -11.74 -18.63
CA SER A 31 12.63 -11.66 -19.72
C SER A 31 14.05 -12.01 -19.28
N ASP A 32 14.41 -11.70 -18.03
CA ASP A 32 15.66 -12.15 -17.39
C ASP A 32 15.48 -12.22 -15.87
N PRO A 33 15.01 -13.37 -15.34
CA PRO A 33 14.79 -13.54 -13.91
C PRO A 33 16.07 -13.48 -13.06
N SER A 34 17.25 -13.56 -13.68
CA SER A 34 18.54 -13.47 -12.98
C SER A 34 19.00 -12.03 -12.79
N ALA A 35 18.60 -11.13 -13.70
CA ALA A 35 18.92 -9.71 -13.64
C ALA A 35 17.86 -8.87 -12.94
N TYR A 36 16.59 -9.29 -12.99
CA TYR A 36 15.46 -8.49 -12.52
C TYR A 36 14.76 -9.10 -11.31
N PHE A 37 14.38 -8.23 -10.37
CA PHE A 37 13.64 -8.58 -9.17
C PHE A 37 12.31 -7.80 -9.12
N MET A 38 11.23 -8.47 -8.72
CA MET A 38 9.91 -7.85 -8.51
C MET A 38 9.65 -7.67 -7.02
N PRO A 39 9.64 -6.43 -6.49
CA PRO A 39 9.34 -6.19 -5.07
C PRO A 39 7.92 -6.60 -4.65
N ALA A 40 6.98 -6.61 -5.60
CA ALA A 40 5.58 -7.02 -5.41
C ALA A 40 4.91 -6.36 -4.18
N GLN A 41 4.95 -5.03 -4.09
CA GLN A 41 4.57 -4.28 -2.89
C GLN A 41 3.14 -4.53 -2.36
N PHE A 42 2.23 -5.02 -3.20
CA PHE A 42 0.85 -5.34 -2.82
C PHE A 42 0.72 -6.73 -2.15
N ASP A 43 1.61 -7.66 -2.49
CA ASP A 43 1.56 -9.05 -2.02
C ASP A 43 2.65 -9.37 -0.99
N ASN A 44 3.71 -8.57 -0.96
CA ASN A 44 4.89 -8.84 -0.16
C ASN A 44 4.62 -8.60 1.35
N PRO A 45 4.67 -9.63 2.21
CA PRO A 45 4.39 -9.49 3.63
C PRO A 45 5.40 -8.61 4.38
N ALA A 46 6.58 -8.37 3.79
CA ALA A 46 7.55 -7.42 4.34
C ALA A 46 6.99 -5.98 4.43
N ASN A 47 6.03 -5.62 3.56
CA ASN A 47 5.42 -4.29 3.54
C ASN A 47 4.65 -3.99 4.85
N PRO A 48 3.61 -4.74 5.25
CA PRO A 48 2.99 -4.51 6.55
C PRO A 48 3.94 -4.81 7.72
N ALA A 49 4.84 -5.78 7.58
CA ALA A 49 5.74 -6.16 8.67
C ALA A 49 6.72 -5.05 9.06
N ILE A 50 7.17 -4.20 8.12
CA ILE A 50 8.05 -3.08 8.51
C ILE A 50 7.29 -2.06 9.36
N HIS A 51 6.04 -1.75 9.01
CA HIS A 51 5.21 -0.84 9.80
C HIS A 51 4.85 -1.40 11.18
N GLU A 52 4.73 -2.72 11.32
CA GLU A 52 4.57 -3.36 12.63
C GLU A 52 5.85 -3.29 13.49
N LYS A 53 7.03 -3.31 12.84
CA LYS A 53 8.34 -3.25 13.52
C LYS A 53 8.83 -1.84 13.81
N THR A 54 8.37 -0.82 13.09
CA THR A 54 8.89 0.55 13.20
C THR A 54 7.77 1.56 13.43
N THR A 55 6.90 1.77 12.45
CA THR A 55 5.88 2.84 12.49
C THR A 55 4.89 2.67 13.65
N GLY A 56 4.49 1.44 13.96
CA GLY A 56 3.63 1.15 15.12
C GLY A 56 4.31 1.49 16.45
N PRO A 57 5.53 0.97 16.73
CA PRO A 57 6.32 1.36 17.90
C PRO A 57 6.55 2.86 18.04
N GLU A 58 6.88 3.55 16.95
CA GLU A 58 7.08 5.01 16.94
C GLU A 58 5.83 5.74 17.44
N ILE A 59 4.67 5.48 16.83
CA ILE A 59 3.40 6.10 17.24
C ILE A 59 3.06 5.77 18.70
N TRP A 60 3.29 4.54 19.14
CA TRP A 60 3.00 4.15 20.51
C TRP A 60 3.89 4.89 21.52
N ASN A 61 5.19 4.94 21.26
CA ASN A 61 6.15 5.57 22.15
C ASN A 61 5.95 7.09 22.19
N ASP A 62 5.76 7.72 21.03
CA ASP A 62 5.58 9.18 20.95
C ASP A 62 4.25 9.65 21.56
N THR A 63 3.29 8.74 21.75
CA THR A 63 2.02 9.02 22.41
C THR A 63 1.95 8.47 23.84
N ASP A 64 3.02 7.88 24.37
CA ASP A 64 3.02 7.17 25.65
C ASP A 64 1.86 6.17 25.79
N GLY A 65 1.50 5.50 24.69
CA GLY A 65 0.36 4.57 24.62
C GLY A 65 -1.03 5.23 24.62
N ALA A 66 -1.11 6.55 24.53
CA ALA A 66 -2.37 7.30 24.55
C ALA A 66 -3.12 7.30 23.20
N VAL A 67 -2.53 6.77 22.11
CA VAL A 67 -3.24 6.66 20.82
C VAL A 67 -4.52 5.83 20.93
N ASP A 68 -5.66 6.40 20.53
CA ASP A 68 -6.97 5.73 20.56
C ASP A 68 -7.55 5.47 19.16
N VAL A 69 -7.15 6.30 18.18
CA VAL A 69 -7.63 6.23 16.80
C VAL A 69 -6.45 6.38 15.84
N LEU A 70 -6.36 5.47 14.87
CA LEU A 70 -5.45 5.54 13.74
C LEU A 70 -6.24 5.82 12.46
N VAL A 71 -5.90 6.88 11.72
CA VAL A 71 -6.48 7.18 10.41
C VAL A 71 -5.37 7.09 9.36
N ALA A 72 -5.57 6.26 8.32
CA ALA A 72 -4.58 6.08 7.27
C ALA A 72 -5.21 5.90 5.88
N GLY A 73 -4.67 6.63 4.90
CA GLY A 73 -4.96 6.39 3.49
C GLY A 73 -4.48 5.00 3.05
N VAL A 74 -5.27 4.32 2.23
CA VAL A 74 -4.97 2.96 1.78
C VAL A 74 -4.51 2.95 0.32
N GLY A 75 -3.22 2.67 0.12
CA GLY A 75 -2.64 2.24 -1.15
C GLY A 75 -2.43 0.72 -1.14
N THR A 76 -1.24 0.26 -0.77
CA THR A 76 -0.96 -1.18 -0.57
C THR A 76 -1.61 -1.76 0.69
N GLY A 77 -2.07 -0.91 1.61
CA GLY A 77 -2.59 -1.31 2.93
C GLY A 77 -1.51 -1.58 3.99
N GLY A 78 -0.22 -1.58 3.62
CA GLY A 78 0.89 -1.91 4.54
C GLY A 78 0.86 -1.12 5.84
N THR A 79 0.70 0.21 5.76
CA THR A 79 0.75 1.10 6.93
C THR A 79 -0.38 0.83 7.92
N ILE A 80 -1.65 0.86 7.46
CA ILE A 80 -2.79 0.64 8.36
C ILE A 80 -2.77 -0.76 8.97
N THR A 81 -2.35 -1.77 8.21
CA THR A 81 -2.22 -3.15 8.69
C THR A 81 -1.12 -3.27 9.74
N GLY A 82 0.10 -2.84 9.44
CA GLY A 82 1.24 -3.03 10.35
C GLY A 82 1.10 -2.27 11.67
N VAL A 83 0.71 -0.99 11.60
CA VAL A 83 0.50 -0.16 12.80
C VAL A 83 -0.64 -0.74 13.65
N SER A 84 -1.76 -1.11 13.04
CA SER A 84 -2.89 -1.69 13.78
C SER A 84 -2.54 -3.02 14.43
N ARG A 85 -1.78 -3.89 13.73
CA ARG A 85 -1.31 -5.17 14.30
C ARG A 85 -0.42 -4.95 15.51
N TYR A 86 0.56 -4.05 15.42
CA TYR A 86 1.43 -3.74 16.55
C TYR A 86 0.62 -3.28 17.77
N ILE A 87 -0.22 -2.25 17.61
CA ILE A 87 -0.93 -1.66 18.75
C ILE A 87 -1.95 -2.65 19.34
N LYS A 88 -2.72 -3.35 18.49
CA LYS A 88 -3.79 -4.26 18.95
C LYS A 88 -3.27 -5.59 19.46
N ASN A 89 -2.28 -6.18 18.78
CA ASN A 89 -1.82 -7.54 19.09
C ASN A 89 -0.60 -7.54 19.99
N THR A 90 0.35 -6.62 19.77
CA THR A 90 1.59 -6.55 20.59
C THR A 90 1.38 -5.76 21.88
N GLN A 91 0.76 -4.58 21.79
CA GLN A 91 0.49 -3.74 22.97
C GLN A 91 -0.85 -4.03 23.64
N GLY A 92 -1.73 -4.79 22.98
CA GLY A 92 -3.01 -5.21 23.55
C GLY A 92 -4.07 -4.10 23.67
N LYS A 93 -3.87 -2.93 23.02
CA LYS A 93 -4.81 -1.82 23.11
C LYS A 93 -5.81 -1.85 21.94
N PRO A 94 -7.13 -1.90 22.21
CA PRO A 94 -8.15 -1.97 21.16
C PRO A 94 -8.44 -0.59 20.56
N ILE A 95 -7.54 -0.07 19.72
CA ILE A 95 -7.73 1.20 19.02
C ILE A 95 -8.73 1.08 17.85
N ILE A 96 -9.31 2.21 17.45
CA ILE A 96 -10.09 2.31 16.20
C ILE A 96 -9.13 2.54 15.04
N SER A 97 -9.25 1.75 13.97
CA SER A 97 -8.47 1.94 12.73
C SER A 97 -9.41 2.36 11.61
N VAL A 98 -9.17 3.52 11.01
CA VAL A 98 -9.99 4.10 9.94
C VAL A 98 -9.21 4.09 8.63
N ALA A 99 -9.68 3.31 7.66
CA ALA A 99 -9.18 3.32 6.30
C ALA A 99 -9.77 4.52 5.53
N VAL A 100 -8.91 5.24 4.81
CA VAL A 100 -9.33 6.34 3.93
C VAL A 100 -9.05 5.96 2.48
N GLU A 101 -10.06 6.15 1.63
CA GLU A 101 -9.97 5.93 0.18
C GLU A 101 -10.64 7.07 -0.61
N PRO A 102 -10.34 7.22 -1.92
CA PRO A 102 -10.98 8.25 -2.74
C PRO A 102 -12.44 7.94 -3.05
N VAL A 103 -13.31 8.94 -2.91
CA VAL A 103 -14.74 8.83 -3.30
C VAL A 103 -14.91 8.45 -4.78
N SER A 104 -13.98 8.85 -5.64
CA SER A 104 -14.01 8.53 -7.07
C SER A 104 -13.62 7.09 -7.39
N SER A 105 -12.98 6.36 -6.47
CA SER A 105 -12.55 4.97 -6.65
C SER A 105 -12.64 4.18 -5.33
N PRO A 106 -13.85 4.01 -4.76
CA PRO A 106 -14.03 3.53 -3.39
C PRO A 106 -14.07 1.99 -3.34
N VAL A 107 -12.98 1.34 -3.73
CA VAL A 107 -12.91 -0.11 -3.90
C VAL A 107 -13.08 -0.89 -2.59
N ILE A 108 -12.67 -0.33 -1.46
CA ILE A 108 -12.83 -0.94 -0.14
C ILE A 108 -14.31 -0.87 0.27
N THR A 109 -14.95 0.28 0.11
CA THR A 109 -16.37 0.47 0.39
C THR A 109 -17.22 -0.45 -0.47
N GLN A 110 -16.94 -0.52 -1.78
CA GLN A 110 -17.60 -1.45 -2.70
C GLN A 110 -17.45 -2.90 -2.24
N ALA A 111 -16.23 -3.33 -1.91
CA ALA A 111 -15.97 -4.68 -1.45
C ALA A 111 -16.72 -5.00 -0.14
N LEU A 112 -16.74 -4.09 0.83
CA LEU A 112 -17.46 -4.26 2.09
C LEU A 112 -18.98 -4.30 1.91
N ALA A 113 -19.51 -3.58 0.92
CA ALA A 113 -20.91 -3.60 0.55
C ALA A 113 -21.31 -4.82 -0.31
N GLY A 114 -20.33 -5.64 -0.75
CA GLY A 114 -20.56 -6.75 -1.67
C GLY A 114 -20.89 -6.31 -3.10
N GLU A 115 -20.52 -5.08 -3.46
CA GLU A 115 -20.72 -4.51 -4.78
C GLU A 115 -19.62 -4.95 -5.76
N GLU A 116 -19.89 -4.79 -7.05
CA GLU A 116 -18.88 -5.00 -8.09
C GLU A 116 -17.76 -3.95 -7.96
N ILE A 117 -16.51 -4.41 -7.79
CA ILE A 117 -15.35 -3.54 -7.63
C ILE A 117 -15.03 -2.84 -8.95
N LYS A 118 -15.17 -1.50 -8.97
CA LYS A 118 -14.92 -0.66 -10.15
C LYS A 118 -13.90 0.43 -9.81
N PRO A 119 -12.60 0.17 -10.00
CA PRO A 119 -11.58 1.18 -9.80
C PRO A 119 -11.68 2.24 -10.90
N SER A 120 -11.55 3.51 -10.53
CA SER A 120 -11.48 4.61 -11.49
C SER A 120 -10.04 4.94 -11.82
N PRO A 121 -9.71 5.27 -13.08
CA PRO A 121 -8.38 5.74 -13.43
C PRO A 121 -8.10 7.09 -12.78
N HIS A 122 -6.92 7.24 -12.20
CA HIS A 122 -6.42 8.50 -11.65
C HIS A 122 -5.29 9.05 -12.53
N LYS A 123 -5.15 10.38 -12.55
CA LYS A 123 -4.16 11.09 -13.39
C LYS A 123 -2.77 11.19 -12.76
N ILE A 124 -2.59 10.65 -11.55
CA ILE A 124 -1.33 10.75 -10.80
C ILE A 124 -0.45 9.57 -11.19
N GLN A 125 0.71 9.86 -11.78
CA GLN A 125 1.70 8.82 -12.06
C GLN A 125 2.38 8.35 -10.77
N GLY A 126 2.39 7.03 -10.54
CA GLY A 126 3.12 6.41 -9.43
C GLY A 126 2.34 6.23 -8.12
N ILE A 127 1.07 6.61 -8.10
CA ILE A 127 0.03 6.12 -7.17
C ILE A 127 -0.87 5.16 -7.96
#